data_AF-A0A8C5ADX6-F1
#
_entry.id   AF-A0A8C5ADX6-F1
#
_cell.length_a   1.000
_cell.length_b   1.000
_cell.length_c   1.000
_cell.angle_alpha   90.00
_cell.angle_beta   90.00
_cell.angle_gamma   90.00
#
_symmetry.space_group_name_H-M   'P 1'
#
loop_
_entity.id
_entity.type
_entity.pdbx_description
1 polymer ?
#
loop_
_entity_poly.entity_id
_entity_poly.type
_entity_poly.pdbx_seq_one_letter_code
_entity_poly.pdbx_strand_id
1 'polypeptide(L)'
;MGESENSARGRVTVYSIQGCPHCVQAKATLGRLGVPVCDVNLGKHPELRAVVKELTGRSTVPQIFFNQVHVGGNDDLQKLDPEELQKLVHLVRDEPTDTPPLPEDEQSEEGTGEADGAAELSSIMREIVLKLFSDHLSADGKRVDYKAMKVSPLFERYCDMAVQLQRVELASLTREEKLAFFINTYNALVIHGYLRLGPPTSMWQRYRFFNYVSYLIGGEVFTLQDIENGVLRGNSKGMAQLLRPFSKTDPRLQIALPDAEPLIHFALNCGASGCPPIKTYTPQGIDSQLRTAAEAFLENDDGCVVDSEKREVRLSQIFKWYKADFGGTEEKLLNWVLEHMGDSPKKSNLQGILSAGKTKVSYLPYDWSTNSTH
;
A
#
# COMPACT_ATOMS: atom_id res chain seq x y z
N MET A 1 35.38 -11.29 5.94
CA MET A 1 34.82 -12.58 5.49
C MET A 1 34.19 -13.24 6.69
N GLY A 2 32.87 -13.25 6.71
CA GLY A 2 32.03 -13.80 7.77
C GLY A 2 30.65 -13.91 7.14
N GLU A 3 30.48 -14.95 6.33
CA GLU A 3 29.26 -15.24 5.57
C GLU A 3 28.13 -15.57 6.54
N SER A 4 26.96 -15.01 6.25
CA SER A 4 25.69 -15.37 6.86
C SER A 4 25.26 -16.75 6.36
N GLU A 5 25.30 -17.76 7.21
CA GLU A 5 24.60 -19.02 6.97
C GLU A 5 23.52 -19.20 8.04
N ASN A 6 22.31 -18.79 7.70
CA ASN A 6 21.10 -19.36 8.31
C ASN A 6 20.02 -19.48 7.23
N SER A 7 20.38 -20.12 6.12
CA SER A 7 19.42 -20.50 5.08
C SER A 7 18.99 -21.94 5.36
N ALA A 8 17.77 -22.12 5.86
CA ALA A 8 17.20 -23.45 6.02
C ALA A 8 17.13 -24.17 4.66
N ARG A 9 17.49 -25.44 4.61
CA ARG A 9 17.61 -26.22 3.35
C ARG A 9 16.31 -26.90 2.89
N GLY A 10 15.26 -26.88 3.70
CA GLY A 10 13.94 -27.42 3.41
C GLY A 10 12.81 -26.45 3.81
N ARG A 11 11.56 -26.92 3.82
CA ARG A 11 10.40 -26.10 4.22
C ARG A 11 9.28 -26.88 4.89
N VAL A 12 8.43 -26.15 5.60
CA VAL A 12 7.16 -26.65 6.13
C VAL A 12 6.04 -26.24 5.18
N THR A 13 5.30 -27.19 4.62
CA THR A 13 4.14 -26.91 3.75
C THR A 13 2.85 -27.06 4.54
N VAL A 14 1.98 -26.05 4.49
CA VAL A 14 0.66 -26.06 5.14
C VAL A 14 -0.42 -25.90 4.08
N TYR A 15 -1.17 -26.97 3.83
CA TYR A 15 -2.36 -26.88 2.98
C TYR A 15 -3.54 -26.32 3.79
N SER A 16 -4.05 -25.16 3.39
CA SER A 16 -5.05 -24.42 4.16
C SER A 16 -6.23 -23.93 3.31
N ILE A 17 -7.27 -23.42 3.97
CA ILE A 17 -8.39 -22.70 3.35
C ILE A 17 -8.60 -21.38 4.09
N GLN A 18 -8.90 -20.31 3.36
CA GLN A 18 -9.16 -18.98 3.92
C GLN A 18 -10.28 -19.01 4.96
N GLY A 19 -10.05 -18.38 6.11
CA GLY A 19 -11.03 -18.29 7.21
C GLY A 19 -11.13 -19.52 8.11
N CYS A 20 -10.29 -20.55 7.91
CA CYS A 20 -10.25 -21.71 8.80
C CYS A 20 -9.48 -21.41 10.11
N PRO A 21 -10.12 -21.46 11.31
CA PRO A 21 -9.46 -21.17 12.58
C PRO A 21 -8.28 -22.10 12.88
N HIS A 22 -8.41 -23.39 12.56
CA HIS A 22 -7.35 -24.39 12.77
C HIS A 22 -6.13 -24.14 11.88
N CYS A 23 -6.32 -23.59 10.68
CA CYS A 23 -5.20 -23.22 9.81
C CYS A 23 -4.43 -22.03 10.37
N VAL A 24 -5.14 -21.03 10.90
CA VAL A 24 -4.52 -19.85 11.54
C VAL A 24 -3.71 -20.28 12.77
N GLN A 25 -4.27 -21.16 13.61
CA GLN A 25 -3.59 -21.65 14.81
C GLN A 25 -2.34 -22.48 14.48
N ALA A 26 -2.41 -23.34 13.47
CA ALA A 26 -1.27 -24.13 13.01
C ALA A 26 -0.13 -23.23 12.53
N LYS A 27 -0.42 -22.24 11.67
CA LYS A 27 0.57 -21.28 11.17
C LYS A 27 1.22 -20.47 12.29
N ALA A 28 0.43 -20.00 13.25
CA ALA A 28 0.96 -19.27 14.41
C ALA A 28 1.89 -20.14 15.28
N THR A 29 1.64 -21.46 15.34
CA THR A 29 2.51 -22.40 16.05
C THR A 29 3.82 -22.61 15.28
N LEU A 30 3.74 -22.81 13.97
CA LEU A 30 4.89 -23.03 13.10
C LEU A 30 5.78 -21.80 12.95
N GLY A 31 5.20 -20.59 12.91
CA GLY A 31 5.96 -19.34 12.84
C GLY A 31 6.93 -19.14 14.02
N ARG A 32 6.58 -19.67 15.20
CA ARG A 32 7.45 -19.61 16.39
C ARG A 32 8.66 -20.55 16.31
N LEU A 33 8.67 -21.49 15.38
CA LEU A 33 9.75 -22.48 15.23
C LEU A 33 10.94 -21.95 14.42
N GLY A 34 10.80 -20.78 13.78
CA GLY A 34 11.87 -20.19 12.97
C GLY A 34 12.30 -21.11 11.83
N VAL A 35 11.34 -21.76 11.18
CA VAL A 35 11.51 -22.56 9.96
C VAL A 35 10.71 -21.91 8.84
N PRO A 36 11.15 -22.00 7.57
CA PRO A 36 10.38 -21.45 6.46
C PRO A 36 9.06 -22.22 6.31
N VAL A 37 7.94 -21.49 6.39
CA VAL A 37 6.59 -22.03 6.27
C VAL A 37 5.98 -21.52 4.97
N CYS A 38 5.54 -22.43 4.11
CA CYS A 38 4.81 -22.17 2.87
C CYS A 38 3.34 -22.53 3.06
N ASP A 39 2.44 -21.60 2.78
CA ASP A 39 1.00 -21.80 2.86
C ASP A 39 0.39 -22.00 1.48
N VAL A 40 -0.23 -23.16 1.25
CA VAL A 40 -0.89 -23.50 -0.01
C VAL A 40 -2.40 -23.41 0.16
N ASN A 41 -3.02 -22.42 -0.46
CA ASN A 41 -4.45 -22.18 -0.32
C ASN A 41 -5.28 -23.07 -1.26
N LEU A 42 -5.88 -24.13 -0.71
CA LEU A 42 -6.77 -25.07 -1.42
C LEU A 42 -8.11 -24.45 -1.87
N GLY A 43 -8.40 -23.21 -1.49
CA GLY A 43 -9.50 -22.41 -2.04
C GLY A 43 -9.14 -21.78 -3.39
N LYS A 44 -7.87 -21.41 -3.59
CA LYS A 44 -7.33 -20.89 -4.86
C LYS A 44 -6.95 -22.01 -5.82
N HIS A 45 -6.49 -23.15 -5.27
CA HIS A 45 -6.03 -24.33 -6.00
C HIS A 45 -6.91 -25.57 -5.72
N PRO A 46 -8.16 -25.63 -6.24
CA PRO A 46 -9.06 -26.74 -5.99
C PRO A 46 -8.54 -28.10 -6.52
N GLU A 47 -7.70 -28.09 -7.55
CA GLU A 47 -7.03 -29.26 -8.13
C GLU A 47 -6.14 -29.99 -7.12
N LEU A 48 -5.53 -29.26 -6.19
CA LEU A 48 -4.64 -29.83 -5.17
C LEU A 48 -5.40 -30.58 -4.08
N ARG A 49 -6.73 -30.42 -3.97
CA ARG A 49 -7.52 -31.16 -2.97
C ARG A 49 -7.49 -32.66 -3.20
N ALA A 50 -7.49 -33.08 -4.46
CA ALA A 50 -7.38 -34.50 -4.83
C ALA A 50 -5.99 -35.05 -4.45
N VAL A 51 -4.94 -34.27 -4.76
CA VAL A 51 -3.54 -34.60 -4.46
C VAL A 51 -3.31 -34.70 -2.96
N VAL A 52 -3.74 -33.71 -2.17
CA VAL A 52 -3.61 -33.72 -0.70
C VAL A 52 -4.36 -34.90 -0.10
N LYS A 53 -5.54 -35.23 -0.61
CA LYS A 53 -6.31 -36.40 -0.16
C LYS A 53 -5.59 -37.71 -0.45
N GLU A 54 -4.94 -37.83 -1.61
CA GLU A 54 -4.13 -38.99 -1.98
C GLU A 54 -2.88 -39.12 -1.10
N LEU A 55 -2.19 -38.01 -0.83
CA LEU A 55 -0.97 -37.98 -0.02
C LEU A 55 -1.21 -38.21 1.47
N THR A 56 -2.33 -37.71 2.02
CA THR A 56 -2.60 -37.71 3.47
C THR A 56 -3.67 -38.69 3.91
N GLY A 57 -4.46 -39.22 2.96
CA GLY A 57 -5.69 -39.96 3.24
C GLY A 57 -6.82 -39.12 3.86
N ARG A 58 -6.63 -37.80 4.04
CA ARG A 58 -7.57 -36.90 4.73
C ARG A 58 -8.02 -35.77 3.80
N SER A 59 -9.30 -35.40 3.91
CA SER A 59 -9.88 -34.25 3.18
C SER A 59 -9.98 -32.98 4.03
N THR A 60 -9.55 -33.04 5.29
CA THR A 60 -9.65 -31.94 6.26
C THR A 60 -8.47 -31.00 6.14
N VAL A 61 -8.64 -29.74 6.53
CA VAL A 61 -7.55 -28.75 6.62
C VAL A 61 -7.38 -28.27 8.07
N PRO A 62 -6.17 -27.88 8.50
CA PRO A 62 -4.92 -27.90 7.72
C PRO A 62 -4.36 -29.32 7.51
N GLN A 63 -3.52 -29.51 6.49
CA GLN A 63 -2.60 -30.65 6.40
C GLN A 63 -1.17 -30.12 6.36
N ILE A 64 -0.33 -30.60 7.27
CA ILE A 64 0.99 -30.03 7.55
C ILE A 64 2.06 -31.06 7.21
N PHE A 65 3.08 -30.60 6.48
CA PHE A 65 4.23 -31.40 6.09
C PHE A 65 5.51 -30.68 6.50
N PHE A 66 6.45 -31.42 7.08
CA PHE A 66 7.84 -30.99 7.25
C PHE A 66 8.66 -31.70 6.17
N ASN A 67 9.08 -30.98 5.14
CA ASN A 67 9.55 -31.58 3.89
C ASN A 67 8.51 -32.60 3.35
N GLN A 68 8.84 -33.90 3.30
CA GLN A 68 7.91 -34.97 2.90
C GLN A 68 7.18 -35.63 4.08
N VAL A 69 7.53 -35.30 5.32
CA VAL A 69 6.95 -35.94 6.49
C VAL A 69 5.58 -35.34 6.78
N HIS A 70 4.53 -36.10 6.53
CA HIS A 70 3.16 -35.72 6.87
C HIS A 70 2.95 -35.81 8.39
N VAL A 71 2.65 -34.68 9.02
CA VAL A 71 2.37 -34.57 10.45
C VAL A 71 0.87 -34.72 10.75
N GLY A 72 0.02 -34.27 9.84
CA GLY A 72 -1.43 -34.26 10.03
C GLY A 72 -2.02 -32.85 10.12
N GLY A 73 -3.09 -32.70 10.89
CA GLY A 73 -3.77 -31.42 11.08
C GLY A 73 -3.28 -30.63 12.29
N ASN A 74 -4.00 -29.57 12.63
CA ASN A 74 -3.66 -28.72 13.78
C ASN A 74 -3.60 -29.52 15.08
N ASP A 75 -4.58 -30.39 15.32
CA ASP A 75 -4.64 -31.18 16.56
C ASP A 75 -3.49 -32.17 16.66
N ASP A 76 -3.03 -32.73 15.53
CA ASP A 76 -1.86 -33.60 15.48
C ASP A 76 -0.59 -32.80 15.78
N LEU A 77 -0.44 -31.59 15.19
CA LEU A 77 0.67 -30.68 15.47
C LEU A 77 0.74 -30.28 16.97
N GLN A 78 -0.40 -29.98 17.59
CA GLN A 78 -0.42 -29.61 19.02
C GLN A 78 -0.14 -30.79 19.96
N LYS A 79 -0.34 -32.02 19.50
CA LYS A 79 -0.11 -33.25 20.28
C LYS A 79 1.28 -33.84 20.09
N LEU A 80 2.08 -33.32 19.16
CA LEU A 80 3.45 -33.77 18.95
C LEU A 80 4.28 -33.58 20.21
N ASP A 81 5.09 -34.58 20.51
CA ASP A 81 6.07 -34.48 21.58
C ASP A 81 7.11 -33.40 21.25
N PRO A 82 7.55 -32.58 22.23
CA PRO A 82 8.56 -31.56 21.99
C PRO A 82 9.88 -32.07 21.37
N GLU A 83 10.32 -33.28 21.73
CA GLU A 83 11.53 -33.89 21.14
C GLU A 83 11.30 -34.29 19.68
N GLU A 84 10.10 -34.77 19.36
CA GLU A 84 9.72 -35.13 17.99
C GLU A 84 9.59 -33.89 17.11
N LEU A 85 8.98 -32.82 17.63
CA LEU A 85 8.89 -31.53 16.94
C LEU A 85 10.28 -30.93 16.67
N GLN A 86 11.22 -31.02 17.62
CA GLN A 86 12.59 -30.57 17.42
C GLN A 86 13.33 -31.38 16.34
N LYS A 87 13.11 -32.70 16.26
CA LYS A 87 13.66 -33.54 15.19
C LYS A 87 13.15 -33.11 13.82
N LEU A 88 11.85 -32.82 13.70
CA LEU A 88 11.25 -32.33 12.45
C LEU A 88 11.78 -30.95 12.04
N VAL A 89 11.99 -30.05 13.02
CA VAL A 89 12.60 -28.74 12.77
C VAL A 89 14.06 -28.88 12.30
N HIS A 90 14.83 -29.79 12.90
CA HIS A 90 16.19 -30.07 12.48
C HIS A 90 16.26 -30.65 11.07
N LEU A 91 15.32 -31.55 10.74
CA LEU A 91 15.17 -32.11 9.39
C LEU A 91 14.97 -31.01 8.33
N VAL A 92 14.14 -30.00 8.63
CA VAL A 92 13.90 -28.87 7.72
C VAL A 92 15.12 -27.95 7.59
N ARG A 93 15.96 -27.86 8.62
CA ARG A 93 17.16 -27.00 8.60
C ARG A 93 18.33 -27.65 7.87
N ASP A 94 18.53 -28.94 8.07
CA ASP A 94 19.79 -29.60 7.73
C ASP A 94 19.72 -30.44 6.44
N GLU A 95 18.53 -30.93 6.07
CA GLU A 95 18.37 -31.83 4.91
C GLU A 95 17.53 -31.19 3.78
N PRO A 96 18.11 -30.94 2.59
CA PRO A 96 17.35 -30.59 1.40
C PRO A 96 16.67 -31.85 0.88
N THR A 97 15.35 -31.93 1.03
CA THR A 97 14.55 -33.02 0.48
C THR A 97 13.54 -32.46 -0.50
N ASP A 98 13.22 -33.27 -1.51
CA ASP A 98 12.14 -33.02 -2.47
C ASP A 98 10.89 -32.66 -1.66
N THR A 99 10.35 -31.46 -1.77
CA THR A 99 9.15 -31.03 -1.01
C THR A 99 7.90 -31.25 -1.87
N PRO A 100 6.70 -31.40 -1.29
CA PRO A 100 5.47 -31.53 -2.07
C PRO A 100 5.39 -30.44 -3.15
N PRO A 101 4.98 -30.80 -4.39
CA PRO A 101 4.98 -29.87 -5.52
C PRO A 101 4.05 -28.68 -5.22
N LEU A 102 4.57 -27.47 -5.44
CA LEU A 102 3.80 -26.23 -5.36
C LEU A 102 3.20 -25.88 -6.72
N PRO A 103 2.03 -25.22 -6.75
CA PRO A 103 1.54 -24.60 -7.98
C PRO A 103 2.58 -23.61 -8.54
N GLU A 104 2.66 -23.50 -9.87
CA GLU A 104 3.68 -22.69 -10.57
C GLU A 104 3.68 -21.22 -10.13
N ASP A 105 2.53 -20.68 -9.72
CA ASP A 105 2.38 -19.31 -9.23
C ASP A 105 2.96 -19.09 -7.82
N GLU A 106 3.07 -20.14 -6.99
CA GLU A 106 3.59 -20.09 -5.62
C GLU A 106 5.10 -20.43 -5.54
N GLN A 107 5.74 -20.81 -6.66
CA GLN A 107 7.17 -21.13 -6.72
C GLN A 107 8.08 -19.90 -6.68
N SER A 108 7.51 -18.69 -6.72
CA SER A 108 8.25 -17.42 -6.75
C SER A 108 8.38 -16.71 -5.39
N GLU A 109 7.85 -17.28 -4.31
CA GLU A 109 7.87 -16.67 -2.97
C GLU A 109 8.64 -17.52 -1.94
N GLU A 110 9.95 -17.62 -2.11
CA GLU A 110 10.85 -17.88 -0.97
C GLU A 110 11.29 -16.54 -0.37
N GLY A 111 10.60 -16.07 0.68
CA GLY A 111 11.11 -14.99 1.52
C GLY A 111 10.09 -14.18 2.32
N THR A 112 10.19 -14.28 3.66
CA THR A 112 9.72 -13.31 4.67
C THR A 112 8.21 -13.29 5.03
N GLY A 113 7.74 -14.38 5.62
CA GLY A 113 6.51 -14.36 6.41
C GLY A 113 6.66 -13.49 7.66
N GLU A 114 6.34 -12.19 7.54
CA GLU A 114 5.88 -11.28 8.60
C GLU A 114 5.64 -9.86 8.04
N ALA A 115 6.40 -9.43 7.02
CA ALA A 115 6.18 -8.16 6.31
C ALA A 115 4.98 -8.19 5.35
N ASP A 116 4.60 -9.38 4.90
CA ASP A 116 3.52 -9.60 3.93
C ASP A 116 2.14 -9.16 4.45
N GLY A 117 1.88 -9.27 5.77
CA GLY A 117 0.57 -8.94 6.33
C GLY A 117 0.17 -7.46 6.19
N ALA A 118 1.12 -6.52 6.23
CA ALA A 118 0.83 -5.10 6.06
C ALA A 118 0.51 -4.77 4.60
N ALA A 119 1.38 -5.22 3.69
CA ALA A 119 1.25 -5.00 2.26
C ALA A 119 -0.03 -5.67 1.73
N GLU A 120 -0.26 -6.94 2.07
CA GLU A 120 -1.45 -7.70 1.71
C GLU A 120 -2.72 -7.01 2.23
N LEU A 121 -2.77 -6.63 3.51
CA LEU A 121 -3.95 -5.99 4.09
C LEU A 121 -4.28 -4.65 3.40
N SER A 122 -3.27 -3.81 3.16
CA SER A 122 -3.48 -2.54 2.45
C SER A 122 -3.92 -2.74 1.00
N SER A 123 -3.42 -3.80 0.34
CA SER A 123 -3.83 -4.19 -1.00
C SER A 123 -5.29 -4.65 -1.02
N ILE A 124 -5.68 -5.54 -0.11
CA ILE A 124 -7.07 -6.03 0.01
C ILE A 124 -8.04 -4.88 0.27
N MET A 125 -7.74 -4.01 1.24
CA MET A 125 -8.57 -2.84 1.55
C MET A 125 -8.80 -1.97 0.32
N ARG A 126 -7.75 -1.77 -0.46
CA ARG A 126 -7.77 -0.96 -1.66
C ARG A 126 -8.49 -1.65 -2.83
N GLU A 127 -8.34 -2.95 -3.02
CA GLU A 127 -9.12 -3.72 -4.01
C GLU A 127 -10.62 -3.65 -3.73
N ILE A 128 -11.01 -3.76 -2.45
CA ILE A 128 -12.39 -3.59 -2.04
C ILE A 128 -12.90 -2.19 -2.41
N VAL A 129 -12.09 -1.15 -2.16
CA VAL A 129 -12.41 0.22 -2.55
C VAL A 129 -12.55 0.36 -4.07
N LEU A 130 -11.64 -0.19 -4.86
CA LEU A 130 -11.72 -0.15 -6.32
C LEU A 130 -12.99 -0.82 -6.84
N LYS A 131 -13.33 -1.98 -6.26
CA LYS A 131 -14.56 -2.70 -6.60
C LYS A 131 -15.79 -1.90 -6.21
N LEU A 132 -15.83 -1.31 -5.02
CA LEU A 132 -16.90 -0.40 -4.61
C LEU A 132 -17.05 0.78 -5.56
N PHE A 133 -15.95 1.38 -6.04
CA PHE A 133 -16.05 2.44 -7.04
C PHE A 133 -16.60 1.90 -8.36
N SER A 134 -16.07 0.78 -8.87
CA SER A 134 -16.54 0.17 -10.12
C SER A 134 -18.04 -0.16 -10.08
N ASP A 135 -18.53 -0.69 -8.96
CA ASP A 135 -19.93 -1.11 -8.81
C ASP A 135 -20.90 0.08 -8.66
N HIS A 136 -20.38 1.26 -8.30
CA HIS A 136 -21.19 2.43 -7.95
C HIS A 136 -20.83 3.71 -8.75
N LEU A 137 -19.99 3.59 -9.77
CA LEU A 137 -19.65 4.67 -10.71
C LEU A 137 -20.78 4.81 -11.73
N SER A 138 -21.16 6.05 -12.03
CA SER A 138 -22.13 6.35 -13.09
C SER A 138 -21.61 5.87 -14.45
N ALA A 139 -22.54 5.57 -15.36
CA ALA A 139 -22.20 5.08 -16.71
C ALA A 139 -21.30 6.04 -17.52
N ASP A 140 -21.27 7.33 -17.18
CA ASP A 140 -20.39 8.33 -17.79
C ASP A 140 -19.00 8.42 -17.13
N GLY A 141 -18.76 7.64 -16.06
CA GLY A 141 -17.49 7.60 -15.32
C GLY A 141 -17.22 8.82 -14.44
N LYS A 142 -18.17 9.75 -14.31
CA LYS A 142 -17.91 11.07 -13.72
C LYS A 142 -18.41 11.24 -12.29
N ARG A 143 -19.31 10.37 -11.82
CA ARG A 143 -20.05 10.54 -10.56
C ARG A 143 -20.12 9.22 -9.82
N VAL A 144 -20.01 9.25 -8.50
CA VAL A 144 -20.00 8.05 -7.65
C VAL A 144 -21.21 8.07 -6.72
N ASP A 145 -21.98 6.99 -6.69
CA ASP A 145 -23.12 6.84 -5.79
C ASP A 145 -22.67 6.39 -4.39
N TYR A 146 -22.19 7.36 -3.62
CA TYR A 146 -21.76 7.15 -2.23
C TYR A 146 -22.87 6.63 -1.31
N LYS A 147 -24.16 6.87 -1.63
CA LYS A 147 -25.28 6.37 -0.81
C LYS A 147 -25.42 4.86 -0.99
N ALA A 148 -25.36 4.39 -2.24
CA ALA A 148 -25.41 2.96 -2.54
C ALA A 148 -24.16 2.23 -2.04
N MET A 149 -22.96 2.82 -2.19
CA MET A 149 -21.72 2.23 -1.65
C MET A 149 -21.77 1.99 -0.13
N LYS A 150 -22.39 2.91 0.62
CA LYS A 150 -22.44 2.87 2.08
C LYS A 150 -23.18 1.65 2.63
N VAL A 151 -24.13 1.10 1.87
CA VAL A 151 -24.93 -0.07 2.26
C VAL A 151 -24.45 -1.36 1.58
N SER A 152 -23.33 -1.31 0.86
CA SER A 152 -22.76 -2.47 0.18
C SER A 152 -22.11 -3.44 1.17
N PRO A 153 -22.33 -4.76 1.04
CA PRO A 153 -21.60 -5.76 1.83
C PRO A 153 -20.08 -5.67 1.64
N LEU A 154 -19.61 -5.18 0.49
CA LEU A 154 -18.18 -4.93 0.26
C LEU A 154 -17.66 -3.83 1.18
N PHE A 155 -18.46 -2.81 1.49
CA PHE A 155 -18.07 -1.76 2.42
C PHE A 155 -18.04 -2.24 3.87
N GLU A 156 -18.89 -3.20 4.26
CA GLU A 156 -18.78 -3.87 5.55
C GLU A 156 -17.46 -4.65 5.65
N ARG A 157 -17.13 -5.46 4.63
CA ARG A 157 -15.85 -6.16 4.55
C ARG A 157 -14.66 -5.20 4.59
N TYR A 158 -14.77 -4.05 3.92
CA TYR A 158 -13.76 -2.99 4.00
C TYR A 158 -13.53 -2.52 5.44
N CYS A 159 -14.62 -2.28 6.18
CA CYS A 159 -14.54 -1.87 7.59
C CYS A 159 -13.86 -2.95 8.44
N ASP A 160 -14.16 -4.23 8.21
CA ASP A 160 -13.51 -5.34 8.91
C ASP A 160 -12.00 -5.38 8.65
N MET A 161 -11.57 -5.14 7.41
CA MET A 161 -10.14 -5.05 7.07
C MET A 161 -9.49 -3.83 7.71
N ALA A 162 -10.17 -2.68 7.74
CA ALA A 162 -9.68 -1.48 8.41
C ALA A 162 -9.44 -1.72 9.91
N VAL A 163 -10.26 -2.55 10.56
CA VAL A 163 -10.05 -2.94 11.97
C VAL A 163 -8.77 -3.76 12.16
N GLN A 164 -8.32 -4.52 11.15
CA GLN A 164 -7.08 -5.31 11.25
C GLN A 164 -5.82 -4.43 11.23
N LEU A 165 -5.89 -3.20 10.71
CA LEU A 165 -4.75 -2.27 10.68
C LEU A 165 -4.15 -2.03 12.06
N GLN A 166 -4.95 -2.13 13.13
CA GLN A 166 -4.50 -1.93 14.51
C GLN A 166 -3.40 -2.93 14.94
N ARG A 167 -3.26 -4.06 14.24
CA ARG A 167 -2.30 -5.14 14.56
C ARG A 167 -1.09 -5.17 13.63
N VAL A 168 -1.00 -4.25 12.67
CA VAL A 168 0.09 -4.20 11.70
C VAL A 168 1.38 -3.75 12.40
N GLU A 169 2.46 -4.49 12.20
CA GLU A 169 3.81 -4.07 12.59
C GLU A 169 4.36 -3.08 11.55
N LEU A 170 4.74 -1.89 12.01
CA LEU A 170 5.17 -0.79 11.13
C LEU A 170 6.67 -0.53 11.18
N ALA A 171 7.35 -0.93 12.27
CA ALA A 171 8.74 -0.58 12.49
C ALA A 171 9.69 -1.37 11.56
N SER A 172 9.30 -2.57 11.14
CA SER A 172 10.07 -3.44 10.25
C SER A 172 9.93 -3.11 8.76
N LEU A 173 8.97 -2.25 8.38
CA LEU A 173 8.68 -1.96 6.97
C LEU A 173 9.83 -1.20 6.31
N THR A 174 10.23 -1.67 5.13
CA THR A 174 11.12 -0.96 4.21
C THR A 174 10.48 0.34 3.72
N ARG A 175 11.27 1.20 3.06
CA ARG A 175 10.76 2.45 2.45
C ARG A 175 9.62 2.14 1.48
N GLU A 176 9.83 1.16 0.62
CA GLU A 176 8.92 0.81 -0.48
C GLU A 176 7.61 0.23 0.05
N GLU A 177 7.69 -0.67 1.04
CA GLU A 177 6.51 -1.22 1.72
C GLU A 177 5.73 -0.13 2.45
N LYS A 178 6.44 0.76 3.15
CA LYS A 178 5.82 1.87 3.88
C LYS A 178 5.11 2.83 2.93
N LEU A 179 5.72 3.20 1.81
CA LEU A 179 5.10 4.04 0.80
C LEU A 179 3.82 3.37 0.26
N ALA A 180 3.91 2.13 -0.21
CA ALA A 180 2.77 1.41 -0.75
C ALA A 180 1.64 1.28 0.29
N PHE A 181 1.98 0.86 1.50
CA PHE A 181 1.04 0.69 2.61
C PHE A 181 0.31 2.00 2.96
N PHE A 182 1.04 3.08 3.22
CA PHE A 182 0.44 4.33 3.67
C PHE A 182 -0.28 5.08 2.55
N ILE A 183 0.17 5.02 1.30
CA ILE A 183 -0.54 5.60 0.16
C ILE A 183 -1.88 4.87 -0.07
N ASN A 184 -1.86 3.54 -0.06
CA ASN A 184 -3.08 2.74 -0.21
C ASN A 184 -4.04 2.99 0.95
N THR A 185 -3.54 2.98 2.18
CA THR A 185 -4.34 3.21 3.39
C THR A 185 -4.92 4.63 3.42
N TYR A 186 -4.15 5.65 3.06
CA TYR A 186 -4.62 7.03 2.96
C TYR A 186 -5.76 7.14 1.94
N ASN A 187 -5.55 6.63 0.72
CA ASN A 187 -6.54 6.71 -0.34
C ASN A 187 -7.84 6.02 0.06
N ALA A 188 -7.72 4.87 0.73
CA ALA A 188 -8.85 4.13 1.25
C ALA A 188 -9.56 4.89 2.39
N LEU A 189 -8.82 5.50 3.31
CA LEU A 189 -9.35 6.27 4.44
C LEU A 189 -10.13 7.51 3.98
N VAL A 190 -9.68 8.21 2.92
CA VAL A 190 -10.43 9.34 2.34
C VAL A 190 -11.83 8.89 1.93
N ILE A 191 -11.92 7.76 1.25
CA ILE A 191 -13.17 7.21 0.74
C ILE A 191 -14.06 6.73 1.88
N HIS A 192 -13.47 6.05 2.87
CA HIS A 192 -14.21 5.66 4.06
C HIS A 192 -14.80 6.87 4.78
N GLY A 193 -14.00 7.93 4.94
CA GLY A 193 -14.45 9.20 5.50
C GLY A 193 -15.62 9.78 4.70
N TYR A 194 -15.57 9.77 3.37
CA TYR A 194 -16.66 10.27 2.53
C TYR A 194 -17.94 9.45 2.69
N LEU A 195 -17.84 8.12 2.77
CA LEU A 195 -19.00 7.24 2.96
C LEU A 195 -19.64 7.41 4.35
N ARG A 196 -18.82 7.68 5.38
CA ARG A 196 -19.33 7.84 6.77
C ARG A 196 -19.81 9.24 7.07
N LEU A 197 -19.05 10.26 6.68
CA LEU A 197 -19.24 11.65 7.09
C LEU A 197 -19.76 12.56 5.95
N GLY A 198 -19.72 12.08 4.71
CA GLY A 198 -19.96 12.90 3.52
C GLY A 198 -18.69 13.63 3.05
N PRO A 199 -18.62 14.02 1.76
CA PRO A 199 -17.53 14.83 1.25
C PRO A 199 -17.59 16.26 1.84
N PRO A 200 -16.44 16.87 2.19
CA PRO A 200 -16.41 18.23 2.72
C PRO A 200 -16.80 19.24 1.64
N THR A 201 -17.71 20.16 1.95
CA THR A 201 -18.22 21.16 0.99
C THR A 201 -17.62 22.56 1.19
N SER A 202 -16.79 22.75 2.22
CA SER A 202 -16.09 24.02 2.49
C SER A 202 -14.66 23.80 2.95
N MET A 203 -13.82 24.83 2.84
CA MET A 203 -12.42 24.78 3.28
C MET A 203 -12.26 24.40 4.76
N TRP A 204 -13.16 24.89 5.62
CA TRP A 204 -13.10 24.56 7.05
C TRP A 204 -13.52 23.12 7.33
N GLN A 205 -14.56 22.62 6.65
CA GLN A 205 -14.93 21.20 6.73
C GLN A 205 -13.81 20.31 6.21
N ARG A 206 -13.13 20.73 5.13
CA ARG A 206 -11.97 20.03 4.57
C ARG A 206 -10.83 19.99 5.58
N TYR A 207 -10.47 21.13 6.16
CA TYR A 207 -9.46 21.19 7.23
C TYR A 207 -9.80 20.21 8.36
N ARG A 208 -11.04 20.22 8.87
CA ARG A 208 -11.46 19.25 9.89
C ARG A 208 -11.40 17.81 9.40
N PHE A 209 -11.84 17.53 8.19
CA PHE A 209 -11.84 16.19 7.62
C PHE A 209 -10.43 15.58 7.68
N PHE A 210 -9.43 16.28 7.14
CA PHE A 210 -8.05 15.77 7.08
C PHE A 210 -7.36 15.70 8.46
N ASN A 211 -7.80 16.50 9.45
CA ASN A 211 -7.21 16.51 10.79
C ASN A 211 -7.94 15.61 11.82
N TYR A 212 -9.09 15.01 11.48
CA TYR A 212 -9.86 14.17 12.41
C TYR A 212 -10.15 12.77 11.87
N VAL A 213 -10.34 12.61 10.56
CA VAL A 213 -10.55 11.28 9.96
C VAL A 213 -9.26 10.48 10.08
N SER A 214 -9.35 9.34 10.75
CA SER A 214 -8.19 8.58 11.22
C SER A 214 -8.45 7.08 11.30
N TYR A 215 -7.36 6.32 11.32
CA TYR A 215 -7.35 4.90 11.69
C TYR A 215 -6.42 4.64 12.87
N LEU A 216 -6.71 3.58 13.61
CA LEU A 216 -5.78 2.95 14.54
C LEU A 216 -4.91 1.97 13.74
N ILE A 217 -3.61 2.26 13.62
CA ILE A 217 -2.66 1.48 12.83
C ILE A 217 -1.46 1.13 13.72
N GLY A 218 -1.19 -0.16 13.90
CA GLY A 218 -0.09 -0.62 14.77
C GLY A 218 -0.17 -0.06 16.20
N GLY A 219 -1.37 0.07 16.75
CA GLY A 219 -1.61 0.61 18.09
C GLY A 219 -1.64 2.15 18.21
N GLU A 220 -1.33 2.89 17.14
CA GLU A 220 -1.29 4.36 17.14
C GLU A 220 -2.35 4.97 16.23
N VAL A 221 -2.86 6.16 16.58
CA VAL A 221 -3.87 6.84 15.77
C VAL A 221 -3.19 7.67 14.69
N PHE A 222 -3.56 7.46 13.43
CA PHE A 222 -3.07 8.22 12.28
C PHE A 222 -4.24 8.90 11.57
N THR A 223 -4.25 10.23 11.58
CA THR A 223 -5.12 11.03 10.71
C THR A 223 -4.61 11.04 9.28
N LEU A 224 -5.45 11.46 8.32
CA LEU A 224 -4.98 11.70 6.94
C LEU A 224 -3.79 12.68 6.92
N GLN A 225 -3.87 13.75 7.72
CA GLN A 225 -2.79 14.71 7.88
C GLN A 225 -1.50 14.07 8.40
N ASP A 226 -1.61 13.18 9.40
CA ASP A 226 -0.48 12.45 9.97
C ASP A 226 0.17 11.51 8.96
N ILE A 227 -0.62 10.82 8.14
CA ILE A 227 -0.10 9.92 7.11
C ILE A 227 0.63 10.72 6.03
N GLU A 228 -0.01 11.74 5.45
CA GLU A 228 0.60 12.54 4.38
C GLU A 228 1.84 13.28 4.90
N ASN A 229 1.68 14.09 5.94
CA ASN A 229 2.70 15.07 6.32
C ASN A 229 3.65 14.52 7.38
N GLY A 230 3.15 13.65 8.26
CA GLY A 230 3.91 13.04 9.34
C GLY A 230 4.76 11.89 8.82
N VAL A 231 4.14 10.95 8.09
CA VAL A 231 4.82 9.74 7.62
C VAL A 231 5.47 9.93 6.25
N LEU A 232 4.68 10.20 5.22
CA LEU A 232 5.12 10.18 3.82
C LEU A 232 5.99 11.38 3.42
N ARG A 233 5.80 12.54 4.07
CA ARG A 233 6.64 13.74 3.88
C ARG A 233 7.75 13.89 4.92
N GLY A 234 8.10 12.82 5.64
CA GLY A 234 9.19 12.87 6.64
C GLY A 234 8.98 13.90 7.74
N ASN A 235 7.80 13.90 8.34
CA ASN A 235 7.37 14.82 9.39
C ASN A 235 7.51 16.31 9.01
N SER A 236 7.11 16.62 7.78
CA SER A 236 7.11 17.98 7.24
C SER A 236 5.85 18.76 7.62
N LYS A 237 5.97 20.08 7.63
CA LYS A 237 4.84 20.97 7.89
C LYS A 237 3.84 20.91 6.73
N GLY A 238 2.58 20.64 7.04
CA GLY A 238 1.50 20.58 6.06
C GLY A 238 0.98 21.95 5.63
N MET A 239 0.15 21.96 4.59
CA MET A 239 -0.59 23.15 4.16
C MET A 239 -1.50 23.64 5.29
N ALA A 240 -1.49 24.95 5.55
CA ALA A 240 -2.28 25.59 6.61
C ALA A 240 -1.98 25.11 8.06
N GLN A 241 -0.95 24.29 8.26
CA GLN A 241 -0.47 23.93 9.59
C GLN A 241 0.55 24.94 10.09
N LEU A 242 0.73 25.05 11.41
CA LEU A 242 1.80 25.85 12.01
C LEU A 242 2.99 25.01 12.47
N LEU A 243 2.72 23.78 12.91
CA LEU A 243 3.67 22.84 13.50
C LEU A 243 3.83 21.59 12.63
N ARG A 244 4.88 20.82 12.90
CA ARG A 244 5.05 19.47 12.35
C ARG A 244 4.03 18.52 13.01
N PRO A 245 3.54 17.49 12.31
CA PRO A 245 2.57 16.54 12.87
C PRO A 245 3.08 15.84 14.13
N PHE A 246 4.34 15.38 14.12
CA PHE A 246 4.90 14.58 15.21
C PHE A 246 5.97 15.35 15.97
N SER A 247 5.86 15.32 17.30
CA SER A 247 6.89 15.85 18.21
C SER A 247 8.06 14.87 18.34
N LYS A 248 9.16 15.29 18.98
CA LYS A 248 10.34 14.42 19.22
C LYS A 248 10.05 13.22 20.12
N THR A 249 9.01 13.30 20.94
CA THR A 249 8.60 12.23 21.87
C THR A 249 7.39 11.46 21.36
N ASP A 250 6.90 11.79 20.16
CA ASP A 250 5.78 11.09 19.54
C ASP A 250 6.29 9.76 18.98
N PRO A 251 5.75 8.60 19.41
CA PRO A 251 6.20 7.29 18.94
C PRO A 251 6.01 7.12 17.43
N ARG A 252 5.05 7.81 16.82
CA ARG A 252 4.79 7.75 15.37
C ARG A 252 5.92 8.38 14.56
N LEU A 253 6.78 9.20 15.17
CA LEU A 253 7.93 9.81 14.49
C LEU A 253 8.90 8.75 13.95
N GLN A 254 9.08 7.62 14.63
CA GLN A 254 9.98 6.55 14.19
C GLN A 254 9.50 5.86 12.90
N ILE A 255 8.20 6.02 12.58
CA ILE A 255 7.60 5.46 11.37
C ILE A 255 7.83 6.39 10.18
N ALA A 256 8.09 7.68 10.39
CA ALA A 256 8.26 8.64 9.30
C ALA A 256 9.37 8.24 8.33
N LEU A 257 9.20 8.57 7.05
CA LEU A 257 10.28 8.46 6.08
C LEU A 257 11.44 9.40 6.47
N PRO A 258 12.69 9.01 6.19
CA PRO A 258 13.84 9.86 6.49
C PRO A 258 13.79 11.20 5.73
N ASP A 259 13.30 11.15 4.50
CA ASP A 259 13.14 12.29 3.61
C ASP A 259 11.71 12.34 3.06
N ALA A 260 11.26 13.54 2.68
CA ALA A 260 9.96 13.70 2.04
C ALA A 260 9.97 13.05 0.65
N GLU A 261 8.97 12.24 0.33
CA GLU A 261 8.76 11.70 -1.02
C GLU A 261 7.86 12.65 -1.83
N PRO A 262 8.39 13.46 -2.78
CA PRO A 262 7.59 14.46 -3.48
C PRO A 262 6.55 13.85 -4.42
N LEU A 263 6.78 12.62 -4.89
CA LEU A 263 5.88 11.98 -5.86
C LEU A 263 4.54 11.56 -5.25
N ILE A 264 4.42 11.49 -3.92
CA ILE A 264 3.13 11.17 -3.27
C ILE A 264 2.04 12.19 -3.63
N HIS A 265 2.40 13.43 -3.95
CA HIS A 265 1.48 14.52 -4.33
C HIS A 265 0.62 14.18 -5.55
N PHE A 266 1.07 13.24 -6.38
CA PHE A 266 0.36 12.77 -7.57
C PHE A 266 -0.35 11.42 -7.34
N ALA A 267 -0.17 10.82 -6.17
CA ALA A 267 -0.66 9.49 -5.81
C ALA A 267 -1.74 9.52 -4.73
N LEU A 268 -1.71 10.53 -3.86
CA LEU A 268 -2.68 10.70 -2.80
C LEU A 268 -3.97 11.32 -3.33
N ASN A 269 -5.10 10.68 -3.03
CA ASN A 269 -6.42 11.19 -3.34
C ASN A 269 -6.72 12.39 -2.45
N CYS A 270 -6.65 13.57 -3.05
CA CYS A 270 -7.07 14.83 -2.47
C CYS A 270 -8.57 14.88 -2.14
N GLY A 271 -9.37 13.95 -2.66
CA GLY A 271 -10.82 13.93 -2.53
C GLY A 271 -11.54 15.05 -3.31
N ALA A 272 -10.83 15.76 -4.19
CA ALA A 272 -11.39 16.76 -5.11
C ALA A 272 -11.72 16.13 -6.48
N SER A 273 -12.53 16.84 -7.28
CA SER A 273 -13.13 16.28 -8.49
C SER A 273 -12.18 15.85 -9.60
N GLY A 274 -10.94 16.33 -9.59
CA GLY A 274 -9.93 16.05 -10.61
C GLY A 274 -8.90 14.97 -10.22
N CYS A 275 -9.03 14.29 -9.08
CA CYS A 275 -8.02 13.32 -8.65
C CYS A 275 -8.09 12.03 -9.53
N PRO A 276 -6.94 11.51 -10.03
CA PRO A 276 -6.90 10.40 -11.00
C PRO A 276 -7.49 9.10 -10.43
N PRO A 277 -7.90 8.14 -11.29
CA PRO A 277 -8.38 6.84 -10.82
C PRO A 277 -7.34 6.21 -9.89
N ILE A 278 -7.81 5.63 -8.80
CA ILE A 278 -6.97 5.04 -7.74
C ILE A 278 -6.04 4.00 -8.41
N LYS A 279 -4.74 4.30 -8.55
CA LYS A 279 -3.71 3.44 -9.22
C LYS A 279 -3.02 2.49 -8.25
N THR A 280 -2.90 1.20 -8.57
CA THR A 280 -2.36 0.17 -7.64
C THR A 280 -0.92 0.47 -7.29
N TYR A 281 -0.66 0.57 -5.99
CA TYR A 281 0.68 0.79 -5.46
C TYR A 281 1.14 -0.48 -4.74
N THR A 282 2.19 -1.10 -5.22
CA THR A 282 2.78 -2.31 -4.64
C THR A 282 4.20 -2.00 -4.20
N PRO A 283 4.72 -2.65 -3.15
CA PRO A 283 6.11 -2.43 -2.72
C PRO A 283 7.11 -2.59 -3.88
N GLN A 284 6.91 -3.60 -4.73
CA GLN A 284 7.81 -3.92 -5.86
C GLN A 284 7.75 -2.87 -6.98
N GLY A 285 6.62 -2.18 -7.15
CA GLY A 285 6.38 -1.25 -8.25
C GLY A 285 6.30 0.21 -7.84
N ILE A 286 6.41 0.53 -6.54
CA ILE A 286 6.00 1.82 -6.01
C ILE A 286 6.67 3.01 -6.70
N ASP A 287 7.99 2.97 -6.88
CA ASP A 287 8.72 4.08 -7.48
C ASP A 287 8.37 4.30 -8.95
N SER A 288 8.20 3.23 -9.73
CA SER A 288 7.78 3.36 -11.12
C SER A 288 6.33 3.83 -11.22
N GLN A 289 5.44 3.30 -10.38
CA GLN A 289 4.02 3.70 -10.33
C GLN A 289 3.86 5.17 -9.93
N LEU A 290 4.66 5.65 -8.96
CA LEU A 290 4.70 7.06 -8.55
C LEU A 290 5.23 7.96 -9.68
N ARG A 291 6.31 7.57 -10.35
CA ARG A 291 6.83 8.31 -11.52
C ARG A 291 5.81 8.39 -12.64
N THR A 292 5.16 7.28 -12.99
CA THR A 292 4.09 7.26 -14.00
C THR A 292 2.89 8.12 -13.60
N ALA A 293 2.58 8.25 -12.31
CA ALA A 293 1.55 9.16 -11.83
C ALA A 293 1.95 10.64 -12.02
N ALA A 294 3.18 11.00 -11.66
CA ALA A 294 3.70 12.35 -11.85
C ALA A 294 3.80 12.73 -13.33
N GLU A 295 4.32 11.83 -14.17
CA GLU A 295 4.42 12.02 -15.62
C GLU A 295 3.04 12.29 -16.23
N ALA A 296 2.07 11.41 -15.97
CA ALA A 296 0.71 11.58 -16.49
C ALA A 296 0.06 12.90 -16.03
N PHE A 297 0.36 13.34 -14.81
CA PHE A 297 -0.12 14.62 -14.29
C PHE A 297 0.52 15.82 -15.00
N LEU A 298 1.84 15.80 -15.21
CA LEU A 298 2.59 16.87 -15.86
C LEU A 298 2.29 16.97 -17.37
N GLU A 299 1.97 15.85 -18.01
CA GLU A 299 1.54 15.85 -19.41
C GLU A 299 0.11 16.39 -19.59
N ASN A 300 -0.72 16.41 -18.54
CA ASN A 300 -2.01 17.08 -18.56
C ASN A 300 -1.86 18.61 -18.38
N ASP A 301 -2.68 19.38 -19.08
CA ASP A 301 -2.72 20.84 -18.99
C ASP A 301 -3.25 21.35 -17.63
N ASP A 302 -3.93 20.50 -16.86
CA ASP A 302 -4.28 20.78 -15.46
C ASP A 302 -3.05 20.76 -14.52
N GLY A 303 -1.98 20.06 -14.93
CA GLY A 303 -0.75 19.91 -14.15
C GLY A 303 0.33 20.89 -14.56
N CYS A 304 0.61 21.00 -15.85
CA CYS A 304 1.64 21.88 -16.40
C CYS A 304 1.32 22.35 -17.82
N VAL A 305 1.35 23.67 -18.03
CA VAL A 305 1.27 24.29 -19.36
C VAL A 305 2.54 25.10 -19.63
N VAL A 306 3.15 24.84 -20.78
CA VAL A 306 4.39 25.48 -21.23
C VAL A 306 4.08 26.41 -22.40
N ASP A 307 4.30 27.71 -22.22
CA ASP A 307 4.14 28.74 -23.24
C ASP A 307 5.52 29.24 -23.70
N SER A 308 6.00 28.70 -24.82
CA SER A 308 7.32 29.02 -25.39
C SER A 308 7.44 30.46 -25.88
N GLU A 309 6.34 31.05 -26.37
CA GLU A 309 6.35 32.42 -26.89
C GLU A 309 6.51 33.43 -25.75
N LYS A 310 5.76 33.23 -24.67
CA LYS A 310 5.82 34.12 -23.48
C LYS A 310 6.90 33.73 -22.49
N ARG A 311 7.57 32.61 -22.71
CA ARG A 311 8.55 32.01 -21.78
C ARG A 311 7.97 31.85 -20.38
N GLU A 312 6.74 31.34 -20.33
CA GLU A 312 5.96 31.17 -19.12
C GLU A 312 5.60 29.70 -18.90
N VAL A 313 5.80 29.21 -17.68
CA VAL A 313 5.38 27.88 -17.25
C VAL A 313 4.29 28.05 -16.20
N ARG A 314 3.08 27.56 -16.51
CA ARG A 314 1.92 27.58 -15.62
C ARG A 314 1.78 26.21 -14.97
N LEU A 315 1.96 26.16 -13.65
CA LEU A 315 1.96 24.93 -12.88
C LEU A 315 0.72 24.80 -11.99
N SER A 316 0.33 23.58 -11.65
CA SER A 316 -0.68 23.35 -10.63
C SER A 316 -0.30 23.98 -9.28
N GLN A 317 -1.29 24.38 -8.48
CA GLN A 317 -1.10 24.99 -7.16
C GLN A 317 -0.39 24.06 -6.17
N ILE A 318 -0.35 22.75 -6.42
CA ILE A 318 0.38 21.79 -5.60
C ILE A 318 1.86 22.15 -5.48
N PHE A 319 2.47 22.63 -6.58
CA PHE A 319 3.85 23.09 -6.62
C PHE A 319 4.07 24.40 -5.84
N LYS A 320 3.01 25.19 -5.63
CA LYS A 320 3.05 26.39 -4.78
C LYS A 320 2.95 26.02 -3.30
N TRP A 321 2.00 25.17 -2.94
CA TRP A 321 1.73 24.80 -1.55
C TRP A 321 2.85 23.97 -0.94
N TYR A 322 3.42 23.06 -1.74
CA TYR A 322 4.47 22.13 -1.32
C TYR A 322 5.82 22.47 -1.96
N LYS A 323 6.08 23.77 -2.21
CA LYS A 323 7.31 24.25 -2.88
C LYS A 323 8.60 23.69 -2.27
N ALA A 324 8.63 23.46 -0.96
CA ALA A 324 9.77 22.88 -0.26
C ALA A 324 10.11 21.46 -0.73
N ASP A 325 9.10 20.64 -1.05
CA ASP A 325 9.26 19.25 -1.49
C ASP A 325 9.84 19.20 -2.91
N PHE A 326 9.63 20.24 -3.71
CA PHE A 326 10.14 20.38 -5.08
C PHE A 326 11.43 21.24 -5.15
N GLY A 327 12.21 21.27 -4.08
CA GLY A 327 13.52 21.93 -4.03
C GLY A 327 13.52 23.40 -3.58
N GLY A 328 12.36 24.00 -3.30
CA GLY A 328 12.24 25.28 -2.60
C GLY A 328 12.47 26.55 -3.44
N THR A 329 13.10 26.44 -4.61
CA THR A 329 13.32 27.55 -5.56
C THR A 329 12.62 27.29 -6.88
N GLU A 330 12.32 28.34 -7.66
CA GLU A 330 11.68 28.18 -8.97
C GLU A 330 12.58 27.40 -9.95
N GLU A 331 13.90 27.62 -9.90
CA GLU A 331 14.86 26.89 -10.71
C GLU A 331 14.85 25.39 -10.40
N LYS A 332 14.93 25.02 -9.11
CA LYS A 332 14.88 23.61 -8.70
C LYS A 332 13.54 22.97 -9.02
N LEU A 333 12.44 23.71 -8.85
CA LEU A 333 11.10 23.26 -9.23
C LEU A 333 11.01 22.98 -10.73
N LEU A 334 11.48 23.88 -11.59
CA LEU A 334 11.41 23.69 -13.04
C LEU A 334 12.32 22.53 -13.51
N ASN A 335 13.49 22.37 -12.90
CA ASN A 335 14.35 21.20 -13.16
C ASN A 335 13.67 19.91 -12.72
N TRP A 336 13.07 19.90 -11.52
CA TRP A 336 12.30 18.76 -11.02
C TRP A 336 11.15 18.40 -11.97
N VAL A 337 10.40 19.40 -12.45
CA VAL A 337 9.32 19.17 -13.44
C VAL A 337 9.90 18.57 -14.72
N LEU A 338 10.97 19.14 -15.27
CA LEU A 338 11.60 18.64 -16.50
C LEU A 338 12.06 17.17 -16.37
N GLU A 339 12.63 16.81 -15.22
CA GLU A 339 13.10 15.45 -14.92
C GLU A 339 11.97 14.42 -14.83
N HIS A 340 10.77 14.84 -14.45
CA HIS A 340 9.60 13.96 -14.24
C HIS A 340 8.58 14.03 -15.37
N MET A 341 8.85 14.80 -16.43
CA MET A 341 8.05 14.79 -17.66
C MET A 341 8.43 13.61 -18.56
N GLY A 342 7.40 13.09 -19.24
CA GLY A 342 7.56 12.10 -20.30
C GLY A 342 8.26 12.69 -21.51
N ASP A 343 8.73 11.84 -22.41
CA ASP A 343 9.37 12.30 -23.65
C ASP A 343 8.32 12.87 -24.62
N SER A 344 8.01 14.15 -24.43
CA SER A 344 6.94 14.87 -25.11
C SER A 344 7.42 16.18 -25.74
N PRO A 345 6.70 16.74 -26.73
CA PRO A 345 6.97 18.08 -27.23
C PRO A 345 6.94 19.14 -26.11
N LYS A 346 6.11 18.91 -25.08
CA LYS A 346 5.99 19.79 -23.91
C LYS A 346 7.32 19.83 -23.12
N LYS A 347 7.98 18.68 -22.92
CA LYS A 347 9.30 18.59 -22.29
C LYS A 347 10.39 19.30 -23.11
N SER A 348 10.42 19.07 -24.42
CA SER A 348 11.36 19.76 -25.32
C SER A 348 11.18 21.28 -25.30
N ASN A 349 9.92 21.75 -25.26
CA ASN A 349 9.62 23.18 -25.13
C ASN A 349 10.11 23.75 -23.80
N LEU A 350 9.87 23.05 -22.69
CA LEU A 350 10.34 23.46 -21.37
C LEU A 350 11.87 23.55 -21.35
N GLN A 351 12.56 22.54 -21.87
CA GLN A 351 14.02 22.52 -21.97
C GLN A 351 14.56 23.69 -22.80
N GLY A 352 13.89 24.03 -23.90
CA GLY A 352 14.22 25.21 -24.71
C GLY A 352 14.07 26.53 -23.96
N ILE A 353 12.96 26.71 -23.23
CA ILE A 353 12.70 27.92 -22.44
C ILE A 353 13.72 28.09 -21.31
N LEU A 354 14.07 27.00 -20.63
CA LEU A 354 15.06 26.99 -19.55
C LEU A 354 16.46 27.35 -20.09
N SER A 355 16.84 26.80 -21.25
CA SER A 355 18.12 27.11 -21.89
C SER A 355 18.22 28.56 -22.37
N ALA A 356 17.08 29.19 -22.69
CA ALA A 356 17.03 30.59 -23.15
C ALA A 356 17.18 31.62 -22.01
N GLY A 357 17.25 31.20 -20.73
CA GLY A 357 17.43 32.06 -19.55
C GLY A 357 16.19 32.22 -18.67
N LYS A 358 15.94 33.42 -18.13
CA LYS A 358 14.89 33.66 -17.12
C LYS A 358 13.49 33.24 -17.61
N THR A 359 12.85 32.39 -16.82
CA THR A 359 11.53 31.82 -17.09
C THR A 359 10.52 32.36 -16.06
N LYS A 360 9.33 32.75 -16.52
CA LYS A 360 8.25 33.17 -15.62
C LYS A 360 7.49 31.93 -15.14
N VAL A 361 7.36 31.76 -13.83
CA VAL A 361 6.49 30.72 -13.24
C VAL A 361 5.20 31.37 -12.75
N SER A 362 4.05 30.81 -13.13
CA SER A 362 2.75 31.17 -12.56
C SER A 362 1.93 29.92 -12.27
N TYR A 363 0.78 30.08 -11.61
CA TYR A 363 0.00 28.95 -11.10
C TYR A 363 -1.42 28.95 -11.65
N LEU A 364 -1.90 27.76 -12.03
CA LEU A 364 -3.24 27.53 -12.55
C LEU A 364 -4.30 27.75 -11.44
N PRO A 365 -5.52 28.19 -11.79
CA PRO A 365 -6.63 28.19 -10.84
C PRO A 365 -6.92 26.74 -10.40
N TYR A 366 -7.25 26.55 -9.11
CA TYR A 366 -7.55 25.23 -8.56
C TYR A 366 -8.99 25.19 -8.08
N ASP A 367 -9.76 24.23 -8.58
CA ASP A 367 -11.13 24.00 -8.16
C ASP A 367 -11.17 23.00 -6.99
N TRP A 368 -11.77 23.43 -5.89
CA TRP A 368 -11.93 22.62 -4.68
C TRP A 368 -13.23 21.81 -4.65
N SER A 369 -14.05 21.88 -5.71
CA SER A 369 -15.31 21.15 -5.81
C SER A 369 -15.13 19.62 -5.79
N THR A 370 -16.12 18.91 -5.25
CA THR A 370 -16.16 17.43 -5.18
C THR A 370 -17.14 16.89 -6.23
N ASN A 371 -16.83 15.81 -6.95
CA ASN A 371 -17.76 15.17 -7.91
C ASN A 371 -18.74 14.18 -7.24
N SER A 372 -19.49 14.68 -6.26
CA SER A 372 -20.62 13.96 -5.66
C SER A 372 -21.95 14.25 -6.38
N THR A 373 -22.79 13.23 -6.56
CA THR A 373 -24.24 13.38 -6.79
C THR A 373 -24.96 13.69 -5.50
N HIS A 374 -25.84 14.71 -5.52
CA HIS A 374 -26.84 14.91 -4.47
C HIS A 374 -27.84 13.77 -4.40
#